data_AF-A0A2P0QLF5-F1
#
_entry.id   AF-A0A2P0QLF5-F1
#
_cell.length_a   1.000
_cell.length_b   1.000
_cell.length_c   1.000
_cell.angle_alpha   90.00
_cell.angle_beta   90.00
_cell.angle_gamma   90.00
#
_symmetry.space_group_name_H-M   'P 1'
#
loop_
_entity.id
_entity.type
_entity.pdbx_description
1 polymer ?
#
loop_
_entity_poly.entity_id
_entity_poly.type
_entity_poly.pdbx_seq_one_letter_code
_entity_poly.pdbx_strand_id
1 'polypeptide(L)'
;RGCTVHGHSLRLDENGMMFDMLQRFVMDKKTGAIKYVKDQVGVPLDAEVKVGKPADAKWLKAHTTMYHHVQGTGFRDDPEYVEYIQRIHTLRTKYGFMPKE
;
A
#
# COMPACT_ATOMS: atom_id res chain seq x y z
N ARG A 1 -8.03 8.55 -1.64
CA ARG A 1 -9.23 8.45 -0.75
C ARG A 1 -9.05 9.50 0.34
N GLY A 2 -9.77 10.63 0.29
CA GLY A 2 -9.58 11.77 1.19
C GLY A 2 -10.33 11.66 2.53
N CYS A 3 -11.40 10.87 2.56
CA CYS A 3 -12.14 10.47 3.76
C CYS A 3 -12.53 8.99 3.68
N THR A 4 -12.95 8.41 4.81
CA THR A 4 -13.35 6.98 4.90
C THR A 4 -12.29 6.08 4.25
N VAL A 5 -11.07 6.16 4.78
CA VAL A 5 -9.84 5.64 4.15
C VAL A 5 -9.53 4.17 4.44
N HIS A 6 -10.36 3.53 5.29
CA HIS A 6 -10.17 2.15 5.71
C HIS A 6 -10.05 1.20 4.52
N GLY A 7 -9.03 0.33 4.51
CA GLY A 7 -8.82 -0.67 3.45
C GLY A 7 -7.41 -1.23 3.30
N HIS A 8 -6.37 -0.49 3.70
CA HIS A 8 -4.97 -0.91 3.46
C HIS A 8 -4.58 -2.25 4.10
N SER A 9 -5.22 -2.62 5.21
CA SER A 9 -4.97 -3.85 5.97
C SER A 9 -6.06 -4.92 5.77
N LEU A 10 -6.98 -4.70 4.82
CA LEU A 10 -8.06 -5.64 4.56
C LEU A 10 -7.63 -6.62 3.47
N ARG A 11 -8.29 -7.79 3.48
CA ARG A 11 -8.22 -8.70 2.34
C ARG A 11 -8.80 -8.00 1.11
N LEU A 12 -8.22 -8.32 -0.04
CA LEU A 12 -8.77 -7.91 -1.33
C LEU A 12 -10.15 -8.55 -1.55
N ASP A 13 -10.98 -7.90 -2.35
CA ASP A 13 -12.28 -8.44 -2.76
C ASP A 13 -12.13 -9.59 -3.80
N GLU A 14 -13.25 -10.14 -4.27
CA GLU A 14 -13.25 -11.25 -5.23
C GLU A 14 -12.63 -10.90 -6.59
N ASN A 15 -12.42 -9.62 -6.90
CA ASN A 15 -11.78 -9.13 -8.12
C ASN A 15 -10.33 -8.68 -7.88
N GLY A 16 -9.79 -8.88 -6.68
CA GLY A 16 -8.44 -8.45 -6.31
C GLY A 16 -8.32 -6.96 -6.01
N MET A 17 -9.43 -6.26 -5.73
CA MET A 17 -9.45 -4.82 -5.44
C MET A 17 -9.36 -4.53 -3.95
N MET A 18 -8.70 -3.43 -3.59
CA MET A 18 -8.68 -2.94 -2.22
C MET A 18 -10.06 -2.45 -1.81
N PHE A 19 -10.49 -2.81 -0.59
CA PHE A 19 -11.78 -2.39 -0.03
C PHE A 19 -11.97 -0.87 -0.08
N ASP A 20 -13.11 -0.42 -0.60
CA ASP A 20 -13.57 0.95 -0.48
C ASP A 20 -15.02 1.07 0.01
N MET A 21 -15.23 1.48 1.26
CA MET A 21 -16.55 1.68 1.85
C MET A 21 -17.44 2.65 1.05
N LEU A 22 -16.87 3.66 0.38
CA LEU A 22 -17.63 4.59 -0.46
C LEU A 22 -17.74 4.14 -1.92
N GLN A 23 -17.06 3.04 -2.29
CA GLN A 23 -16.96 2.48 -3.64
C GLN A 23 -16.66 3.57 -4.69
N ARG A 24 -15.58 4.34 -4.47
CA ARG A 24 -15.20 5.42 -5.39
C ARG A 24 -14.69 4.91 -6.73
N PHE A 25 -14.10 3.72 -6.73
CA PHE A 25 -13.67 3.00 -7.91
C PHE A 25 -14.34 1.63 -7.98
N VAL A 26 -14.60 1.15 -9.19
CA VAL A 26 -15.17 -0.17 -9.48
C VAL A 26 -14.46 -0.79 -10.68
N MET A 27 -14.41 -2.12 -10.73
CA MET A 27 -13.91 -2.85 -11.90
C MET A 27 -15.05 -3.09 -12.90
N ASP A 28 -14.83 -2.74 -14.16
CA ASP A 28 -15.69 -3.19 -15.26
C ASP A 28 -15.38 -4.66 -15.57
N LYS A 29 -16.34 -5.54 -15.27
CA LYS A 29 -16.19 -7.00 -15.44
C LYS A 29 -15.98 -7.44 -16.90
N LYS A 30 -16.39 -6.63 -17.88
CA LYS A 30 -16.22 -6.98 -19.31
C LYS A 30 -14.79 -6.70 -19.78
N THR A 31 -14.23 -5.57 -19.36
CA THR A 31 -12.93 -5.10 -19.85
C THR A 31 -11.78 -5.40 -18.88
N GLY A 32 -12.09 -5.65 -17.60
CA GLY A 32 -11.13 -5.74 -16.50
C GLY A 32 -10.51 -4.39 -16.12
N ALA A 33 -11.00 -3.29 -16.67
CA ALA A 33 -10.50 -1.96 -16.38
C ALA A 33 -11.15 -1.39 -15.11
N ILE A 34 -10.36 -0.65 -14.33
CA ILE A 34 -10.83 0.08 -13.16
C ILE A 34 -11.29 1.46 -13.62
N LYS A 35 -12.42 1.90 -13.08
CA LYS A 35 -12.96 3.23 -13.30
C LYS A 35 -13.34 3.89 -11.99
N TYR A 36 -13.09 5.19 -11.89
CA TYR A 36 -13.61 6.03 -10.83
C TYR A 36 -14.99 6.55 -11.22
N VAL A 37 -15.93 6.43 -10.29
CA VAL A 37 -17.33 6.91 -10.42
C VAL A 37 -17.63 8.03 -9.41
N LYS A 38 -16.72 8.25 -8.46
CA LYS A 38 -16.77 9.33 -7.48
C LYS A 38 -15.38 9.94 -7.32
N ASP A 39 -15.34 11.19 -6.88
CA ASP A 39 -14.11 11.86 -6.51
C ASP A 39 -13.48 11.29 -5.22
N GLN A 40 -12.38 11.89 -4.78
CA GLN A 40 -11.65 11.40 -3.61
C GLN A 40 -12.41 11.50 -2.29
N VAL A 41 -13.41 12.38 -2.16
CA VAL A 41 -14.26 12.54 -0.96
C VAL A 41 -15.61 11.83 -1.10
N GLY A 42 -15.91 11.26 -2.26
CA GLY A 42 -17.09 10.42 -2.49
C GLY A 42 -18.24 11.09 -3.24
N VAL A 43 -18.01 12.27 -3.81
CA VAL A 43 -19.01 12.97 -4.65
C VAL A 43 -19.09 12.28 -6.01
N PRO A 44 -20.28 11.91 -6.52
CA PRO A 44 -20.43 11.33 -7.86
C PRO A 44 -19.82 12.22 -8.95
N LEU A 45 -19.11 11.59 -9.89
CA LEU A 45 -18.56 12.30 -11.05
C LEU A 45 -19.61 12.39 -12.16
N ASP A 46 -19.59 13.48 -12.93
CA ASP A 46 -20.45 13.65 -14.11
C ASP A 46 -20.18 12.59 -15.19
N ALA A 47 -18.93 12.14 -15.28
CA ALA A 47 -18.50 11.06 -16.17
C ALA A 47 -17.49 10.15 -15.47
N GLU A 48 -17.52 8.86 -15.81
CA GLU A 48 -16.56 7.88 -15.30
C GLU A 48 -15.14 8.15 -15.83
N VAL A 49 -14.13 7.96 -14.97
CA VAL A 49 -12.72 8.12 -15.34
C VAL A 49 -12.05 6.75 -15.34
N LYS A 50 -11.67 6.26 -16.52
CA LYS A 50 -10.97 4.97 -16.69
C LYS A 50 -9.49 5.14 -16.38
N VAL A 51 -8.95 4.30 -15.50
CA VAL A 51 -7.55 4.37 -15.05
C VAL A 51 -6.72 3.14 -15.46
N GLY A 52 -7.25 2.33 -16.37
CA GLY A 52 -6.57 1.15 -16.90
C GLY A 52 -6.84 -0.12 -16.10
N LYS A 53 -6.06 -1.16 -16.37
CA LYS A 53 -6.18 -2.49 -15.74
C LYS A 53 -5.25 -2.58 -14.52
N PRO A 54 -5.57 -3.42 -13.52
CA PRO A 54 -4.64 -3.71 -12.44
C PRO A 54 -3.36 -4.34 -12.99
N ALA A 55 -2.21 -4.00 -12.40
CA ALA A 55 -0.96 -4.69 -12.68
C ALA A 55 -1.03 -6.13 -12.14
N ASP A 56 -0.33 -7.06 -12.79
CA ASP A 56 -0.29 -8.44 -12.33
C ASP A 56 0.56 -8.60 -11.06
N ALA A 57 0.32 -9.69 -10.32
CA ALA A 57 0.97 -9.94 -9.03
C ALA A 57 2.51 -10.07 -9.15
N LYS A 58 3.03 -10.53 -10.29
CA LYS A 58 4.47 -10.67 -10.51
C LYS A 58 5.11 -9.30 -10.66
N TRP A 59 4.50 -8.42 -11.45
CA TRP A 59 4.95 -7.04 -11.59
C TRP A 59 4.90 -6.30 -10.25
N LEU A 60 3.79 -6.42 -9.52
CA LEU A 60 3.64 -5.80 -8.20
C LEU A 60 4.70 -6.29 -7.20
N LYS A 61 4.96 -7.60 -7.14
CA LYS A 61 5.99 -8.16 -6.26
C LYS A 61 7.41 -7.66 -6.61
N ALA A 62 7.70 -7.43 -7.88
CA ALA A 62 9.01 -6.94 -8.32
C ALA A 62 9.23 -5.43 -8.06
N HIS A 63 8.16 -4.64 -7.94
CA HIS A 63 8.23 -3.18 -7.83
C HIS A 63 7.67 -2.63 -6.50
N THR A 64 7.22 -3.50 -5.60
CA THR A 64 6.74 -3.09 -4.28
C THR A 64 7.91 -2.66 -3.39
N THR A 65 7.65 -1.70 -2.51
CA THR A 65 8.59 -1.23 -1.48
C THR A 65 8.32 -1.83 -0.10
N MET A 66 7.33 -2.73 0.00
CA MET A 66 6.92 -3.35 1.25
C MET A 66 7.62 -4.70 1.47
N TYR A 67 8.25 -4.89 2.62
CA TYR A 67 8.66 -6.22 3.09
C TYR A 67 7.42 -7.05 3.47
N HIS A 68 7.41 -8.32 3.08
CA HIS A 68 6.30 -9.22 3.36
C HIS A 68 6.80 -10.67 3.54
N HIS A 69 6.61 -11.23 4.73
CA HIS A 69 7.20 -12.53 5.11
C HIS A 69 6.66 -13.76 4.34
N VAL A 70 5.37 -13.79 3.93
CA VAL A 70 4.80 -14.96 3.21
C VAL A 70 4.99 -14.87 1.70
N GLN A 71 4.63 -13.73 1.11
CA GLN A 71 4.48 -13.58 -0.34
C GLN A 71 5.58 -12.72 -0.97
N GLY A 72 6.50 -12.16 -0.18
CA GLY A 72 7.55 -11.23 -0.64
C GLY A 72 8.91 -11.54 -0.02
N THR A 73 9.72 -10.51 0.11
CA THR A 73 10.98 -10.55 0.87
C THR A 73 10.69 -10.28 2.34
N GLY A 74 11.14 -11.16 3.23
CA GLY A 74 11.01 -10.93 4.66
C GLY A 74 11.90 -9.78 5.10
N PHE A 75 11.42 -8.96 6.02
CA PHE A 75 12.21 -7.87 6.60
C PHE A 75 13.52 -8.36 7.23
N ARG A 76 13.50 -9.57 7.82
CA ARG A 76 14.67 -10.20 8.43
C ARG A 76 15.68 -10.74 7.43
N ASP A 77 15.30 -10.84 6.16
CA ASP A 77 16.17 -11.32 5.09
C ASP A 77 17.11 -10.20 4.58
N ASP A 78 16.94 -8.97 5.07
CA ASP A 78 17.79 -7.81 4.79
C ASP A 78 18.63 -7.44 6.04
N PRO A 79 19.77 -8.12 6.26
CA PRO A 79 20.58 -7.94 7.47
C PRO A 79 21.19 -6.55 7.57
N GLU A 80 21.54 -5.92 6.44
CA GLU A 80 22.08 -4.57 6.40
C GLU A 80 21.05 -3.55 6.92
N TYR A 81 19.81 -3.65 6.43
CA TYR A 81 18.75 -2.74 6.86
C TYR A 81 18.37 -2.93 8.33
N VAL A 82 18.34 -4.18 8.80
CA VAL A 82 18.09 -4.51 10.23
C VAL A 82 19.20 -3.93 11.11
N GLU A 83 20.47 -4.12 10.75
CA GLU A 83 21.61 -3.57 11.47
C GLU A 83 21.53 -2.04 11.54
N TYR A 84 21.18 -1.39 10.43
CA TYR A 84 21.11 0.07 10.37
C TYR A 84 20.03 0.64 11.29
N ILE A 85 18.84 0.01 11.35
CA ILE A 85 17.78 0.43 12.29
C ILE A 85 18.21 0.23 13.74
N GLN A 86 18.87 -0.88 14.06
CA GLN A 86 19.38 -1.14 15.41
C GLN A 86 20.46 -0.14 15.80
N ARG A 87 21.32 0.27 14.85
CA ARG A 87 22.30 1.34 15.04
C ARG A 87 21.61 2.67 15.36
N ILE A 88 20.60 3.07 14.58
CA ILE A 88 19.83 4.30 14.86
C ILE A 88 19.22 4.26 16.26
N HIS A 89 18.56 3.16 16.61
CA HIS A 89 17.98 2.98 17.95
C HIS A 89 19.04 3.13 19.04
N THR A 90 20.15 2.40 18.93
CA THR A 90 21.24 2.40 19.91
C THR A 90 21.84 3.79 20.09
N LEU A 91 22.16 4.48 19.00
CA LEU A 91 22.77 5.81 19.05
C LEU A 91 21.80 6.86 19.61
N ARG A 92 20.51 6.80 19.24
CA ARG A 92 19.48 7.69 19.83
C ARG A 92 19.35 7.46 21.34
N THR A 93 19.38 6.22 21.79
CA THR A 93 19.31 5.88 23.22
C THR A 93 20.56 6.35 23.96
N LYS A 94 21.77 6.02 23.46
CA LYS A 94 23.04 6.40 24.10
C LYS A 94 23.16 7.92 24.27
N TYR A 95 22.97 8.67 23.18
CA TYR A 95 23.16 10.11 23.19
C TYR A 95 21.96 10.89 23.78
N GLY A 96 20.78 10.26 23.83
CA GLY A 96 19.65 10.79 24.60
C GLY A 96 19.88 10.72 26.11
N PHE A 97 20.58 9.69 26.60
CA PHE A 97 20.99 9.60 28.01
C PHE A 97 22.16 10.55 28.34
N MET A 98 23.23 10.51 27.55
CA MET A 98 24.35 11.43 27.68
C MET A 98 25.02 11.67 26.32
N PRO A 99 25.04 12.91 25.80
CA PRO A 99 25.61 13.23 24.49
C PRO A 99 27.14 13.32 24.56
N LYS A 100 27.81 12.23 24.92
CA LYS A 100 29.27 12.10 24.95
C LYS A 100 29.70 10.88 24.15
N GLU A 101 30.76 11.03 23.36
CA GLU A 101 31.35 9.96 22.56
C GLU A 101 31.89 8.82 23.43
#